data_AF-A0A1B1CM31-F1
#
_entry.id   AF-A0A1B1CM31-F1
#
_cell.length_a   1.000
_cell.length_b   1.000
_cell.length_c   1.000
_cell.angle_alpha   90.00
_cell.angle_beta   90.00
_cell.angle_gamma   90.00
#
_symmetry.space_group_name_H-M   'P 1'
#
loop_
_entity.id
_entity.type
_entity.pdbx_description
1 polymer ?
#
loop_
_entity_poly.entity_id
_entity_poly.type
_entity_poly.pdbx_seq_one_letter_code
_entity_poly.pdbx_strand_id
1 'polypeptide(L)'
;MLYLDILILIITGVGAIYGIWSGDNLNKKKATISTIITVCGVTATLSLSVWKYLDDRKSAVIAARLRTDELLTTLAATELRNVDVAWTFDNVPPGALQLLDIGDALVDSYFLANEDVDRLPADERRKVDMAERIDTTVEPMLGLIASGTSDPSGLFEGEDIGIALARFKNDPKGWVDGLGTALHYKGGNYELLFPLNPNSDAILSLGKPGDDPVSDEPSAWQQDTNLFAKTNFAFKVGATSAEGSVTLHWIYDRGSLNRAAERPTDGELSGGFGKVFSFLIVHRRLERTSYLNELTSRLSALPPERAAGGGWADHSTLQISVNGLANPHYVYDVTYAGTHSYAPNRGAYDAPVEEFAYTRFDCRLRALD
;
A
#
# COMPACT_ATOMS: atom_id res chain seq x y z
N MET A 1 -40.78 18.17 -15.41
CA MET A 1 -40.66 17.89 -16.86
C MET A 1 -41.32 16.56 -17.24
N LEU A 2 -40.95 15.43 -16.62
CA LEU A 2 -41.49 14.09 -16.93
C LEU A 2 -43.03 14.01 -17.09
N TYR A 3 -43.79 14.67 -16.20
CA TYR A 3 -45.27 14.64 -16.25
C TYR A 3 -45.86 15.34 -17.48
N LEU A 4 -45.21 16.39 -18.01
CA LEU A 4 -45.67 17.10 -19.20
C LEU A 4 -45.43 16.25 -20.45
N ASP A 5 -44.28 15.57 -20.51
CA ASP A 5 -43.90 14.72 -21.64
C ASP A 5 -44.80 13.48 -21.74
N ILE A 6 -45.14 12.85 -20.60
CA ILE A 6 -46.09 11.73 -20.54
C ILE A 6 -47.48 12.18 -20.99
N LEU A 7 -47.92 13.37 -20.58
CA LEU A 7 -49.22 13.91 -20.97
C LEU A 7 -49.31 14.14 -22.48
N ILE A 8 -48.27 14.72 -23.10
CA ILE A 8 -48.21 14.93 -24.54
C ILE A 8 -48.29 13.59 -25.27
N LEU A 9 -47.50 12.60 -24.84
CA LEU A 9 -47.42 11.26 -25.45
C LEU A 9 -48.76 10.50 -25.39
N ILE A 10 -49.49 10.63 -24.28
CA ILE A 10 -50.85 10.07 -24.13
C ILE A 10 -51.82 10.75 -25.12
N ILE A 11 -51.79 12.09 -25.21
CA ILE A 11 -52.68 12.85 -26.10
C ILE A 11 -52.42 12.49 -27.57
N THR A 12 -51.16 12.43 -28.00
CA THR A 12 -50.83 12.04 -29.39
C THR A 12 -51.11 10.57 -29.68
N GLY A 13 -50.88 9.67 -28.72
CA GLY A 13 -51.20 8.24 -28.86
C GLY A 13 -52.69 8.01 -29.06
N VAL A 14 -53.54 8.67 -28.28
CA VAL A 14 -55.00 8.61 -28.44
C VAL A 14 -55.45 9.18 -29.79
N GLY A 15 -54.83 10.28 -30.25
CA GLY A 15 -55.11 10.87 -31.57
C GLY A 15 -54.73 9.97 -32.75
N ALA A 16 -53.61 9.25 -32.66
CA ALA A 16 -53.17 8.30 -33.69
C ALA A 16 -54.10 7.07 -33.80
N ILE A 17 -54.51 6.50 -32.65
CA ILE A 17 -55.42 5.35 -32.61
C ILE A 17 -56.79 5.72 -33.20
N TYR A 18 -57.32 6.89 -32.86
CA TYR A 18 -58.60 7.38 -33.39
C TYR A 18 -58.59 7.58 -34.91
N GLY A 19 -57.46 8.06 -35.46
CA GLY A 19 -57.31 8.30 -36.89
C GLY A 19 -57.13 7.03 -37.73
N ILE A 20 -56.59 5.94 -37.16
CA ILE A 20 -56.44 4.64 -37.84
C ILE A 20 -57.79 3.91 -37.96
N TRP A 21 -58.69 4.09 -37.00
CA TRP A 21 -60.03 3.47 -36.98
C TRP A 21 -61.06 4.21 -37.83
N SER A 22 -60.73 5.41 -38.33
CA SER A 22 -61.60 6.21 -39.17
C SER A 22 -61.53 5.76 -40.64
N GLY A 23 -62.68 5.45 -41.25
CA GLY A 23 -62.79 5.03 -42.65
C GLY A 23 -62.45 6.09 -43.71
N ASP A 24 -62.21 7.34 -43.31
CA ASP A 24 -61.95 8.47 -44.20
C ASP A 24 -60.45 8.66 -44.51
N ASN A 25 -60.11 8.77 -45.81
CA ASN A 25 -58.74 8.99 -46.29
C ASN A 25 -58.10 10.28 -45.75
N LEU A 26 -58.91 11.29 -45.42
CA LEU A 26 -58.47 12.55 -44.81
C LEU A 26 -58.02 12.36 -43.35
N ASN A 27 -58.67 11.44 -42.63
CA ASN A 27 -58.30 11.10 -41.25
C ASN A 27 -57.08 10.18 -41.18
N LYS A 28 -56.88 9.30 -42.18
CA LYS A 28 -55.64 8.52 -42.31
C LYS A 28 -54.39 9.40 -42.49
N LYS A 29 -54.43 10.43 -43.35
CA LYS A 29 -53.30 11.38 -43.49
C LYS A 29 -52.99 12.13 -42.20
N LYS A 30 -54.01 12.58 -41.47
CA LYS A 30 -53.85 13.24 -40.17
C LYS A 30 -53.27 12.28 -39.13
N ALA A 31 -53.70 11.01 -39.12
CA ALA A 31 -53.17 9.97 -38.25
C ALA A 31 -51.68 9.68 -38.52
N THR A 32 -51.28 9.59 -39.79
CA THR A 32 -49.89 9.36 -40.18
C THR A 32 -48.99 10.51 -39.73
N ILE A 33 -49.40 11.76 -39.96
CA ILE A 33 -48.65 12.94 -39.52
C ILE A 33 -48.53 12.98 -37.99
N SER A 34 -49.62 12.71 -37.27
CA SER A 34 -49.62 12.63 -35.80
C SER A 34 -48.66 11.55 -35.29
N THR A 35 -48.63 10.38 -35.93
CA THR A 35 -47.75 9.28 -35.56
C THR A 35 -46.28 9.64 -35.77
N ILE A 36 -45.95 10.27 -36.91
CA ILE A 36 -44.58 10.74 -37.20
C ILE A 36 -44.12 11.76 -36.15
N ILE A 37 -44.96 12.75 -35.83
CA ILE A 37 -44.64 13.76 -34.80
C ILE A 37 -44.39 13.10 -33.45
N THR A 38 -45.19 12.09 -33.09
CA THR A 38 -45.05 11.36 -31.83
C THR A 38 -43.75 10.57 -31.78
N VAL A 39 -43.43 9.82 -32.84
CA VAL A 39 -42.20 9.03 -32.93
C VAL A 39 -40.98 9.94 -32.87
N CYS A 40 -40.96 11.06 -33.61
CA CYS A 40 -39.90 12.07 -33.55
C CYS A 40 -39.78 12.70 -32.16
N GLY A 41 -40.89 13.02 -31.49
CA GLY A 41 -40.89 13.56 -30.14
C GLY A 41 -40.30 12.59 -29.11
N VAL A 42 -40.73 11.32 -29.14
CA VAL A 42 -40.24 10.28 -28.21
C VAL A 42 -38.75 10.03 -28.42
N THR A 43 -38.31 9.92 -29.67
CA THR A 43 -36.90 9.71 -29.99
C THR A 43 -36.04 10.90 -29.56
N ALA A 44 -36.50 12.14 -29.76
CA ALA A 44 -35.81 13.34 -29.30
C ALA A 44 -35.68 13.40 -27.76
N THR A 45 -36.76 13.11 -27.02
CA THR A 45 -36.75 13.13 -25.54
C THR A 45 -35.85 12.04 -24.96
N LEU A 46 -35.87 10.83 -25.53
CA LEU A 46 -34.95 9.75 -25.14
C LEU A 46 -33.51 10.13 -25.43
N SER A 47 -33.24 10.72 -26.60
CA SER A 47 -31.89 11.14 -26.99
C SER A 47 -31.35 12.23 -26.06
N LEU A 48 -32.17 13.23 -25.70
CA LEU A 48 -31.82 14.28 -24.74
C LEU A 48 -31.61 13.75 -23.33
N SER A 49 -32.41 12.77 -22.90
CA SER A 49 -32.27 12.16 -21.56
C SER A 49 -30.98 11.36 -21.43
N VAL A 50 -30.63 10.58 -22.46
CA VAL A 50 -29.35 9.86 -22.54
C VAL A 50 -28.18 10.85 -22.61
N TRP A 51 -28.30 11.91 -23.41
CA TRP A 51 -27.28 12.96 -23.49
C TRP A 51 -27.05 13.62 -22.15
N LYS A 52 -28.12 14.03 -21.47
CA LYS A 52 -28.04 14.67 -20.15
C LYS A 52 -27.43 13.73 -19.11
N TYR A 53 -27.83 12.45 -19.09
CA TYR A 53 -27.23 11.46 -18.21
C TYR A 53 -25.72 11.27 -18.45
N LEU A 54 -25.30 11.23 -19.71
CA LEU A 54 -23.88 11.15 -20.07
C LEU A 54 -23.12 12.42 -19.70
N ASP A 55 -23.73 13.59 -19.88
CA ASP A 55 -23.13 14.89 -19.57
C ASP A 55 -23.01 15.13 -18.06
N ASP A 56 -24.03 14.76 -17.28
CA ASP A 56 -24.03 14.79 -15.82
C ASP A 56 -22.94 13.85 -15.27
N ARG A 57 -22.79 12.64 -15.85
CA ARG A 57 -21.71 11.71 -15.48
C ARG A 57 -20.33 12.28 -15.81
N LYS A 58 -20.13 12.83 -17.00
CA LYS A 58 -18.84 13.44 -17.39
C LYS A 58 -18.50 14.61 -16.47
N SER A 59 -19.47 15.47 -16.18
CA SER A 59 -19.31 16.63 -15.30
C SER A 59 -18.95 16.21 -13.87
N ALA A 60 -19.60 15.17 -13.34
CA ALA A 60 -19.28 14.62 -12.02
C ALA A 60 -17.84 14.07 -11.97
N VAL A 61 -17.41 13.31 -12.99
CA VAL A 61 -16.04 12.78 -13.08
C VAL A 61 -15.00 13.90 -13.21
N ILE A 62 -15.30 14.95 -14.00
CA ILE A 62 -14.41 16.12 -14.11
C ILE A 62 -14.31 16.85 -12.77
N ALA A 63 -15.41 17.07 -12.08
CA ALA A 63 -15.42 17.73 -10.78
C ALA A 63 -14.67 16.92 -9.69
N ALA A 64 -14.83 15.59 -9.68
CA ALA A 64 -14.07 14.71 -8.79
C ALA A 64 -12.56 14.76 -9.06
N ARG A 65 -12.16 14.76 -10.34
CA ARG A 65 -10.75 14.94 -10.74
C ARG A 65 -10.19 16.28 -10.32
N LEU A 66 -10.92 17.37 -10.54
CA LEU A 66 -10.49 18.72 -10.13
C LEU A 66 -10.26 18.81 -8.62
N ARG A 67 -11.19 18.28 -7.82
CA ARG A 67 -11.02 18.22 -6.34
C ARG A 67 -9.81 17.40 -5.92
N THR A 68 -9.57 16.28 -6.62
CA THR A 68 -8.40 15.44 -6.37
C THR A 68 -7.12 16.20 -6.69
N ASP A 69 -7.02 16.82 -7.88
CA ASP A 69 -5.84 17.58 -8.27
C ASP A 69 -5.61 18.80 -7.35
N GLU A 70 -6.67 19.48 -6.88
CA GLU A 70 -6.58 20.55 -5.87
C GLU A 70 -6.06 20.04 -4.53
N LEU A 71 -6.56 18.91 -4.04
CA LEU A 71 -6.10 18.27 -2.82
C LEU A 71 -4.63 17.86 -2.94
N LEU A 72 -4.24 17.22 -4.04
CA LEU A 72 -2.86 16.80 -4.30
C LEU A 72 -1.91 17.99 -4.36
N THR A 73 -2.32 19.07 -5.02
CA THR A 73 -1.54 20.32 -5.09
C THR A 73 -1.40 20.95 -3.70
N THR A 74 -2.46 20.93 -2.91
CA THR A 74 -2.44 21.44 -1.53
C THR A 74 -1.50 20.62 -0.66
N LEU A 75 -1.59 19.28 -0.71
CA LEU A 75 -0.71 18.38 0.04
C LEU A 75 0.75 18.54 -0.35
N ALA A 76 1.04 18.72 -1.64
CA ALA A 76 2.39 19.00 -2.13
C ALA A 76 2.98 20.32 -1.60
N ALA A 77 2.13 21.30 -1.29
CA ALA A 77 2.54 22.56 -0.68
C ALA A 77 2.61 22.51 0.86
N THR A 78 2.27 21.36 1.49
CA THR A 78 2.32 21.20 2.95
C THR A 78 3.50 20.37 3.41
N GLU A 79 4.11 20.80 4.53
CA GLU A 79 5.08 20.00 5.26
C GLU A 79 4.45 18.68 5.73
N LEU A 80 5.15 17.57 5.49
CA LEU A 80 4.81 16.25 5.97
C LEU A 80 5.20 16.12 7.45
N ARG A 81 4.20 15.99 8.32
CA ARG A 81 4.37 15.83 9.77
C ARG A 81 4.19 14.39 10.23
N ASN A 82 3.42 13.60 9.51
CA ASN A 82 3.27 12.18 9.76
C ASN A 82 2.86 11.49 8.47
N VAL A 83 3.25 10.23 8.35
CA VAL A 83 2.87 9.35 7.25
C VAL A 83 2.46 8.00 7.81
N ASP A 84 1.38 7.46 7.28
CA ASP A 84 0.96 6.08 7.45
C ASP A 84 0.95 5.44 6.07
N VAL A 85 1.74 4.38 5.94
CA VAL A 85 1.88 3.58 4.73
C VAL A 85 1.31 2.21 5.02
N ALA A 86 0.25 1.84 4.30
CA ALA A 86 -0.39 0.53 4.40
C ALA A 86 -0.27 -0.20 3.06
N TRP A 87 0.50 -1.27 3.01
CA TRP A 87 0.72 -2.08 1.82
C TRP A 87 -0.02 -3.41 1.92
N THR A 88 -1.03 -3.59 1.09
CA THR A 88 -1.97 -4.72 1.12
C THR A 88 -1.78 -5.65 -0.06
N PHE A 89 -1.70 -6.94 0.23
CA PHE A 89 -1.68 -8.03 -0.73
C PHE A 89 -2.96 -8.84 -0.60
N ASP A 90 -3.66 -9.03 -1.71
CA ASP A 90 -4.87 -9.83 -1.77
C ASP A 90 -4.53 -11.26 -2.23
N ASN A 91 -5.29 -12.25 -1.77
CA ASN A 91 -5.14 -13.67 -2.15
C ASN A 91 -3.75 -14.25 -1.82
N VAL A 92 -3.21 -13.90 -0.66
CA VAL A 92 -1.95 -14.41 -0.13
C VAL A 92 -2.06 -15.93 0.11
N PRO A 93 -1.13 -16.74 -0.43
CA PRO A 93 -1.17 -18.18 -0.27
C PRO A 93 -1.03 -18.58 1.21
N PRO A 94 -1.67 -19.68 1.65
CA PRO A 94 -1.61 -20.14 3.03
C PRO A 94 -0.19 -20.33 3.57
N GLY A 95 0.77 -20.75 2.74
CA GLY A 95 2.17 -20.89 3.16
C GLY A 95 2.80 -19.56 3.57
N ALA A 96 2.52 -18.47 2.85
CA ALA A 96 3.04 -17.15 3.20
C ALA A 96 2.35 -16.60 4.45
N LEU A 97 1.05 -16.88 4.63
CA LEU A 97 0.30 -16.50 5.83
C LEU A 97 0.85 -17.12 7.12
N GLN A 98 1.50 -18.29 7.05
CA GLN A 98 2.12 -18.92 8.23
C GLN A 98 3.19 -18.03 8.88
N LEU A 99 3.78 -17.06 8.16
CA LEU A 99 4.71 -16.11 8.77
C LEU A 99 4.08 -15.28 9.89
N LEU A 100 2.78 -15.00 9.83
CA LEU A 100 2.11 -14.26 10.89
C LEU A 100 2.02 -15.11 12.16
N ASP A 101 1.68 -16.39 12.02
CA ASP A 101 1.60 -17.33 13.14
C ASP A 101 3.00 -17.59 13.75
N ILE A 102 4.04 -17.69 12.91
CA ILE A 102 5.44 -17.84 13.35
C ILE A 102 5.88 -16.59 14.11
N GLY A 103 5.61 -15.41 13.55
CA GLY A 103 5.89 -14.13 14.17
C GLY A 103 5.27 -14.02 15.56
N ASP A 104 3.97 -14.29 15.66
CA ASP A 104 3.24 -14.29 16.94
C ASP A 104 3.87 -15.26 17.95
N ALA A 105 4.19 -16.49 17.55
CA ALA A 105 4.79 -17.48 18.44
C ALA A 105 6.19 -17.08 18.92
N LEU A 106 7.02 -16.49 18.05
CA LEU A 106 8.36 -16.02 18.40
C LEU A 106 8.31 -14.83 19.36
N VAL A 107 7.41 -13.88 19.10
CA VAL A 107 7.18 -12.73 19.97
C VAL A 107 6.69 -13.20 21.35
N ASP A 108 5.67 -14.04 21.40
CA ASP A 108 5.15 -14.58 22.66
C ASP A 108 6.21 -15.37 23.44
N SER A 109 7.05 -16.14 22.73
CA SER A 109 8.19 -16.84 23.33
C SER A 109 9.16 -15.86 24.00
N TYR A 110 9.44 -14.72 23.38
CA TYR A 110 10.28 -13.67 23.96
C TYR A 110 9.67 -13.10 25.25
N PHE A 111 8.36 -12.82 25.26
CA PHE A 111 7.65 -12.35 26.46
C PHE A 111 7.66 -13.39 27.59
N LEU A 112 7.46 -14.67 27.26
CA LEU A 112 7.47 -15.76 28.25
C LEU A 112 8.87 -16.00 28.84
N ALA A 113 9.92 -15.81 28.04
CA ALA A 113 11.31 -15.97 28.46
C ALA A 113 11.86 -14.81 29.30
N ASN A 114 11.19 -13.66 29.29
CA ASN A 114 11.68 -12.44 29.92
C ASN A 114 10.64 -11.86 30.90
N GLU A 115 10.74 -12.25 32.18
CA GLU A 115 9.85 -11.79 33.24
C GLU A 115 9.82 -10.26 33.41
N ASP A 116 10.91 -9.56 33.10
CA ASP A 116 10.98 -8.10 33.21
C ASP A 116 10.17 -7.42 32.10
N VAL A 117 10.17 -7.99 30.89
CA VAL A 117 9.33 -7.54 29.77
C VAL A 117 7.85 -7.79 30.07
N ASP A 118 7.49 -8.93 30.66
CA ASP A 118 6.09 -9.26 30.97
C ASP A 118 5.47 -8.32 32.02
N ARG A 119 6.29 -7.76 32.92
CA ARG A 119 5.87 -6.79 33.95
C ARG A 119 5.76 -5.35 33.45
N LEU A 120 6.10 -5.07 32.19
CA LEU A 120 6.02 -3.72 31.63
C LEU A 120 4.58 -3.18 31.61
N PRO A 121 4.39 -1.86 31.78
CA PRO A 121 3.11 -1.21 31.48
C PRO A 121 2.63 -1.54 30.06
N ALA A 122 1.33 -1.64 29.86
CA ALA A 122 0.74 -2.07 28.58
C ALA A 122 1.24 -1.29 27.36
N ASP A 123 1.44 0.02 27.50
CA ASP A 123 1.94 0.87 26.41
C ASP A 123 3.40 0.56 26.06
N GLU A 124 4.27 0.33 27.04
CA GLU A 124 5.67 -0.04 26.80
C GLU A 124 5.79 -1.47 26.28
N ARG A 125 4.98 -2.39 26.81
CA ARG A 125 4.86 -3.76 26.33
C ARG A 125 4.51 -3.80 24.84
N ARG A 126 3.57 -2.94 24.41
CA ARG A 126 3.19 -2.82 22.99
C ARG A 126 4.34 -2.33 22.11
N LYS A 127 5.20 -1.43 22.60
CA LYS A 127 6.38 -1.00 21.82
C LYS A 127 7.38 -2.14 21.65
N VAL A 128 7.62 -2.93 22.70
CA VAL A 128 8.47 -4.11 22.62
C VAL A 128 7.89 -5.14 21.64
N ASP A 129 6.59 -5.43 21.72
CA ASP A 129 5.89 -6.30 20.76
C ASP A 129 6.08 -5.82 19.32
N MET A 130 5.88 -4.52 19.06
CA MET A 130 6.11 -3.94 17.73
C MET A 130 7.57 -4.07 17.27
N ALA A 131 8.55 -3.85 18.17
CA ALA A 131 9.96 -3.99 17.85
C ALA A 131 10.32 -5.44 17.49
N GLU A 132 9.84 -6.43 18.24
CA GLU A 132 10.06 -7.85 17.94
C GLU A 132 9.40 -8.28 16.63
N ARG A 133 8.22 -7.74 16.31
CA ARG A 133 7.48 -8.06 15.06
C ARG A 133 8.19 -7.60 13.80
N ILE A 134 9.05 -6.59 13.90
CA ILE A 134 9.85 -6.17 12.74
C ILE A 134 10.73 -7.34 12.28
N ASP A 135 11.53 -7.87 13.20
CA ASP A 135 12.54 -8.89 12.88
C ASP A 135 11.89 -10.28 12.65
N THR A 136 10.80 -10.58 13.37
CA THR A 136 10.18 -11.91 13.34
C THR A 136 9.08 -12.07 12.30
N THR A 137 8.50 -10.97 11.80
CA THR A 137 7.33 -10.99 10.91
C THR A 137 7.53 -10.16 9.66
N VAL A 138 7.82 -8.86 9.82
CA VAL A 138 7.82 -7.92 8.69
C VAL A 138 9.00 -8.18 7.76
N GLU A 139 10.21 -8.31 8.30
CA GLU A 139 11.39 -8.58 7.49
C GLU A 139 11.32 -9.94 6.75
N PRO A 140 10.95 -11.06 7.39
CA PRO A 140 10.68 -12.31 6.69
C PRO A 140 9.60 -12.18 5.60
N MET A 141 8.54 -11.42 5.86
CA MET A 141 7.47 -11.18 4.89
C MET A 141 7.97 -10.41 3.67
N LEU A 142 8.82 -9.39 3.86
CA LEU A 142 9.49 -8.70 2.76
C LEU A 142 10.35 -9.67 1.94
N GLY A 143 10.97 -10.67 2.57
CA GLY A 143 11.71 -11.73 1.88
C GLY A 143 10.84 -12.63 0.99
N LEU A 144 9.66 -13.05 1.48
CA LEU A 144 8.71 -13.80 0.65
C LEU A 144 8.17 -12.96 -0.50
N ILE A 145 7.85 -11.68 -0.24
CA ILE A 145 7.38 -10.74 -1.26
C ILE A 145 8.44 -10.54 -2.36
N ALA A 146 9.69 -10.31 -1.96
CA ALA A 146 10.80 -10.05 -2.89
C ALA A 146 11.15 -11.27 -3.75
N SER A 147 11.07 -12.48 -3.17
CA SER A 147 11.35 -13.73 -3.88
C SER A 147 10.15 -14.28 -4.66
N GLY A 148 8.93 -13.79 -4.36
CA GLY A 148 7.68 -14.31 -4.91
C GLY A 148 7.31 -15.72 -4.43
N THR A 149 8.09 -16.31 -3.51
CA THR A 149 7.79 -17.63 -2.93
C THR A 149 6.66 -17.53 -1.90
N SER A 150 5.99 -18.65 -1.65
CA SER A 150 5.01 -18.79 -0.56
C SER A 150 5.48 -19.73 0.54
N ASP A 151 6.68 -20.27 0.43
CA ASP A 151 7.24 -21.18 1.42
C ASP A 151 8.23 -20.44 2.35
N PRO A 152 7.90 -20.27 3.64
CA PRO A 152 8.80 -19.63 4.60
C PRO A 152 9.96 -20.53 5.03
N SER A 153 9.98 -21.83 4.72
CA SER A 153 11.00 -22.78 5.22
C SER A 153 12.43 -22.35 4.89
N GLY A 154 12.65 -21.74 3.72
CA GLY A 154 13.96 -21.24 3.30
C GLY A 154 14.49 -20.04 4.11
N LEU A 155 13.60 -19.33 4.81
CA LEU A 155 13.92 -18.14 5.61
C LEU A 155 14.35 -18.47 7.04
N PHE A 156 14.05 -19.68 7.51
CA PHE A 156 14.37 -20.11 8.87
C PHE A 156 15.36 -21.27 8.89
N GLU A 157 16.07 -21.43 10.00
CA GLU A 157 16.94 -22.56 10.27
C GLU A 157 16.61 -23.24 11.59
N GLY A 158 17.08 -24.49 11.68
CA GLY A 158 16.89 -25.40 12.80
C GLY A 158 15.67 -26.30 12.61
N GLU A 159 14.64 -26.15 13.42
CA GLU A 159 13.46 -27.02 13.41
C GLU A 159 12.48 -26.70 12.27
N ASP A 160 11.72 -27.72 11.84
CA ASP A 160 10.56 -27.53 10.96
C ASP A 160 9.52 -26.60 11.59
N ILE A 161 9.06 -25.62 10.81
CA ILE A 161 8.09 -24.61 11.22
C ILE A 161 6.80 -25.23 11.76
N GLY A 162 6.26 -26.26 11.10
CA GLY A 162 5.01 -26.88 11.49
C GLY A 162 5.13 -27.60 12.84
N ILE A 163 6.26 -28.28 13.07
CA ILE A 163 6.57 -28.92 14.34
C ILE A 163 6.77 -27.88 15.44
N ALA A 164 7.50 -26.79 15.13
CA ALA A 164 7.73 -25.68 16.04
C ALA A 164 6.42 -25.07 16.55
N LEU A 165 5.53 -24.69 15.62
CA LEU A 165 4.21 -24.13 15.93
C LEU A 165 3.33 -25.11 16.72
N ALA A 166 3.33 -26.38 16.34
CA ALA A 166 2.55 -27.40 17.05
C ALA A 166 3.03 -27.59 18.49
N ARG A 167 4.35 -27.58 18.74
CA ARG A 167 4.90 -27.68 20.08
C ARG A 167 4.57 -26.44 20.90
N PHE A 168 4.79 -25.24 20.36
CA PHE A 168 4.45 -23.99 21.03
C PHE A 168 2.98 -23.96 21.45
N LYS A 169 2.06 -24.34 20.55
CA LYS A 169 0.62 -24.39 20.83
C LYS A 169 0.24 -25.38 21.94
N ASN A 170 0.96 -26.49 22.07
CA ASN A 170 0.65 -27.53 23.04
C ASN A 170 1.32 -27.32 24.41
N ASP A 171 2.51 -26.74 24.45
CA ASP A 171 3.25 -26.44 25.68
C ASP A 171 4.13 -25.18 25.53
N PRO A 172 3.55 -23.97 25.66
CA PRO A 172 4.29 -22.71 25.51
C PRO A 172 5.39 -22.51 26.57
N LYS A 173 5.22 -23.07 27.77
CA LYS A 173 6.20 -22.91 28.86
C LYS A 173 7.36 -23.89 28.71
N GLY A 174 7.09 -25.16 28.40
CA GLY A 174 8.13 -26.13 28.10
C GLY A 174 8.94 -25.79 26.84
N TRP A 175 8.35 -25.04 25.90
CA TRP A 175 9.06 -24.45 24.76
C TRP A 175 10.21 -23.52 25.19
N VAL A 176 9.96 -22.68 26.21
CA VAL A 176 10.91 -21.68 26.72
C VAL A 176 11.92 -22.31 27.70
N ASP A 177 11.46 -23.17 28.62
CA ASP A 177 12.22 -23.59 29.80
C ASP A 177 13.26 -24.72 29.58
N GLY A 178 13.45 -25.22 28.37
CA GLY A 178 14.40 -26.32 28.15
C GLY A 178 14.69 -26.75 26.71
N LEU A 179 14.07 -26.10 25.70
CA LEU A 179 14.23 -26.43 24.28
C LEU A 179 14.72 -25.26 23.42
N GLY A 180 14.79 -24.04 23.97
CA GLY A 180 15.46 -22.87 23.39
C GLY A 180 15.23 -22.69 21.88
N THR A 181 14.04 -22.21 21.52
CA THR A 181 13.60 -21.77 20.17
C THR A 181 14.50 -22.24 19.02
N ALA A 182 14.49 -23.54 18.70
CA ALA A 182 15.29 -24.09 17.60
C ALA A 182 14.91 -23.56 16.22
N LEU A 183 14.02 -22.56 16.13
CA LEU A 183 13.66 -21.87 14.91
C LEU A 183 14.30 -20.47 14.94
N HIS A 184 15.23 -20.22 14.03
CA HIS A 184 15.89 -18.92 13.91
C HIS A 184 15.67 -18.35 12.51
N TYR A 185 15.31 -17.08 12.41
CA TYR A 185 15.32 -16.40 11.12
C TYR A 185 16.77 -16.25 10.65
N LYS A 186 17.07 -16.77 9.46
CA LYS A 186 18.38 -16.68 8.79
C LYS A 186 18.31 -15.97 7.44
N GLY A 187 17.14 -15.43 7.09
CA GLY A 187 16.93 -14.75 5.82
C GLY A 187 17.82 -13.51 5.69
N GLY A 188 17.91 -12.98 4.47
CA GLY A 188 18.64 -11.75 4.21
C GLY A 188 18.09 -10.57 5.00
N ASN A 189 18.91 -9.53 5.16
CA ASN A 189 18.48 -8.28 5.77
C ASN A 189 17.72 -7.46 4.71
N TYR A 190 16.40 -7.66 4.60
CA TYR A 190 15.57 -6.99 3.60
C TYR A 190 15.27 -5.55 4.03
N GLU A 191 15.35 -4.61 3.09
CA GLU A 191 15.15 -3.19 3.37
C GLU A 191 14.16 -2.58 2.40
N LEU A 192 13.07 -1.99 2.89
CA LEU A 192 12.10 -1.32 2.03
C LEU A 192 12.44 0.17 1.93
N LEU A 193 12.89 0.60 0.75
CA LEU A 193 13.23 1.99 0.46
C LEU A 193 12.05 2.70 -0.20
N PHE A 194 11.52 3.71 0.47
CA PHE A 194 10.30 4.42 0.09
C PHE A 194 10.57 5.90 -0.19
N PRO A 195 10.21 6.44 -1.36
CA PRO A 195 10.37 7.87 -1.63
C PRO A 195 9.30 8.69 -0.91
N LEU A 196 9.70 9.68 -0.09
CA LEU A 196 8.74 10.53 0.64
C LEU A 196 8.09 11.61 -0.24
N ASN A 197 8.75 11.97 -1.34
CA ASN A 197 8.16 12.69 -2.47
C ASN A 197 9.05 12.38 -3.69
N PRO A 198 8.50 11.94 -4.83
CA PRO A 198 9.29 11.61 -6.02
C PRO A 198 9.99 12.82 -6.67
N ASN A 199 9.59 14.04 -6.32
CA ASN A 199 10.25 15.29 -6.71
C ASN A 199 11.23 15.81 -5.64
N SER A 200 11.34 15.12 -4.51
CA SER A 200 12.32 15.40 -3.47
C SER A 200 13.40 14.31 -3.49
N ASP A 201 14.62 14.66 -3.11
CA ASP A 201 15.69 13.66 -2.95
C ASP A 201 15.61 12.91 -1.60
N ALA A 202 14.43 12.89 -0.95
CA ALA A 202 14.23 12.29 0.36
C ALA A 202 13.71 10.84 0.26
N ILE A 203 14.41 9.93 0.93
CA ILE A 203 14.02 8.52 1.06
C ILE A 203 13.80 8.19 2.54
N LEU A 204 12.79 7.37 2.79
CA LEU A 204 12.54 6.72 4.06
C LEU A 204 12.77 5.22 3.90
N SER A 205 13.65 4.64 4.69
CA SER A 205 13.68 3.20 4.86
C SER A 205 12.58 2.81 5.87
N LEU A 206 11.64 1.98 5.42
CA LEU A 206 10.46 1.61 6.19
C LEU A 206 10.74 0.38 7.06
N GLY A 207 10.38 0.50 8.34
CA GLY A 207 10.30 -0.63 9.26
C GLY A 207 11.61 -1.08 9.86
N LYS A 208 12.58 -0.19 10.11
CA LYS A 208 13.82 -0.58 10.78
C LYS A 208 14.07 0.17 12.10
N PRO A 209 14.39 -0.57 13.18
CA PRO A 209 14.87 -0.03 14.44
C PRO A 209 16.05 0.93 14.26
N GLY A 210 17.07 0.52 13.51
CA GLY A 210 18.28 1.32 13.30
C GLY A 210 18.06 2.61 12.50
N ASP A 211 16.90 2.76 11.87
CA ASP A 211 16.61 3.92 11.05
C ASP A 211 16.02 5.08 11.82
N ASP A 212 15.32 4.80 12.90
CA ASP A 212 14.86 5.77 13.87
C ASP A 212 15.75 5.66 15.13
N PRO A 213 16.95 6.27 15.14
CA PRO A 213 17.83 6.20 16.30
C PRO A 213 17.06 6.62 17.55
N VAL A 214 17.23 5.78 18.58
CA VAL A 214 16.71 5.93 19.93
C VAL A 214 16.70 7.40 20.35
N SER A 215 15.52 7.93 20.67
CA SER A 215 15.37 9.31 21.10
C SER A 215 16.23 9.60 22.34
N ASP A 216 16.92 10.74 22.41
CA ASP A 216 17.64 11.16 23.62
C ASP A 216 16.70 11.54 24.78
N GLU A 217 15.39 11.40 24.60
CA GLU A 217 14.40 11.70 25.62
C GLU A 217 14.53 10.79 26.86
N PRO A 218 14.34 11.34 28.07
CA PRO A 218 14.38 10.56 29.31
C PRO A 218 13.35 9.44 29.29
N SER A 219 13.81 8.19 29.38
CA SER A 219 12.97 7.00 29.53
C SER A 219 13.26 6.31 30.87
N ALA A 220 12.24 5.70 31.46
CA ALA A 220 12.37 4.90 32.69
C ALA A 220 13.36 3.73 32.52
N TRP A 221 13.66 3.34 31.28
CA TRP A 221 14.46 2.15 30.96
C TRP A 221 15.90 2.44 30.57
N GLN A 222 16.38 3.69 30.66
CA GLN A 222 17.75 4.05 30.26
C GLN A 222 18.88 3.21 30.89
N GLN A 223 18.62 2.52 32.01
CA GLN A 223 19.56 1.62 32.67
C GLN A 223 19.62 0.21 32.05
N ASP A 224 18.54 -0.23 31.40
CA ASP A 224 18.50 -1.47 30.60
C ASP A 224 18.62 -1.09 29.13
N THR A 225 19.83 -1.22 28.58
CA THR A 225 20.12 -0.81 27.21
C THR A 225 19.32 -1.57 26.15
N ASN A 226 18.92 -2.81 26.44
CA ASN A 226 18.14 -3.63 25.50
C ASN A 226 16.66 -3.19 25.50
N LEU A 227 16.05 -3.06 26.68
CA LEU A 227 14.69 -2.53 26.80
C LEU A 227 14.60 -1.09 26.32
N PHE A 228 15.59 -0.26 26.62
CA PHE A 228 15.66 1.13 26.15
C PHE A 228 15.66 1.20 24.63
N ALA A 229 16.45 0.35 23.95
CA ALA A 229 16.44 0.30 22.49
C ALA A 229 15.04 -0.03 21.96
N LYS A 230 14.39 -1.08 22.49
CA LYS A 230 13.07 -1.56 22.00
C LYS A 230 11.90 -0.64 22.33
N THR A 231 11.98 0.15 23.40
CA THR A 231 10.88 1.02 23.88
C THR A 231 10.94 2.45 23.36
N ASN A 232 11.99 2.81 22.62
CA ASN A 232 12.27 4.20 22.28
C ASN A 232 12.35 4.48 20.77
N PHE A 233 11.82 3.56 19.96
CA PHE A 233 11.41 3.85 18.59
C PHE A 233 10.09 4.62 18.62
N ALA A 234 9.96 5.66 17.80
CA ALA A 234 8.72 6.44 17.72
C ALA A 234 7.84 6.07 16.52
N PHE A 235 8.35 5.27 15.56
CA PHE A 235 7.53 4.70 14.50
C PHE A 235 6.82 3.43 14.98
N LYS A 236 5.67 3.12 14.37
CA LYS A 236 4.88 1.92 14.67
C LYS A 236 4.82 1.04 13.43
N VAL A 237 4.96 -0.26 13.64
CA VAL A 237 4.86 -1.27 12.59
C VAL A 237 3.86 -2.33 12.99
N GLY A 238 3.14 -2.85 12.00
CA GLY A 238 2.27 -4.00 12.20
C GLY A 238 2.08 -4.79 10.91
N ALA A 239 1.71 -6.05 11.08
CA ALA A 239 1.16 -6.88 10.03
C ALA A 239 -0.22 -7.32 10.48
N THR A 240 -1.23 -7.19 9.62
CA THR A 240 -2.58 -7.69 9.88
C THR A 240 -3.02 -8.59 8.73
N SER A 241 -3.92 -9.53 9.03
CA SER A 241 -4.52 -10.37 8.00
C SER A 241 -6.04 -10.32 8.07
N ALA A 242 -6.68 -10.46 6.91
CA ALA A 242 -8.12 -10.57 6.80
C ALA A 242 -8.47 -11.43 5.57
N GLU A 243 -9.21 -12.53 5.75
CA GLU A 243 -9.78 -13.32 4.64
C GLU A 243 -8.80 -13.66 3.48
N GLY A 244 -7.55 -14.02 3.82
CA GLY A 244 -6.53 -14.34 2.82
C GLY A 244 -5.78 -13.13 2.26
N SER A 245 -5.92 -11.94 2.85
CA SER A 245 -5.07 -10.79 2.61
C SER A 245 -4.06 -10.59 3.74
N VAL A 246 -2.97 -9.88 3.44
CA VAL A 246 -2.03 -9.34 4.42
C VAL A 246 -1.84 -7.86 4.17
N THR A 247 -1.89 -7.05 5.23
CA THR A 247 -1.50 -5.65 5.18
C THR A 247 -0.34 -5.38 6.12
N LEU A 248 0.75 -4.86 5.56
CA LEU A 248 1.88 -4.33 6.30
C LEU A 248 1.68 -2.82 6.51
N HIS A 249 1.78 -2.38 7.76
CA HIS A 249 1.55 -1.01 8.16
C HIS A 249 2.82 -0.40 8.75
N TRP A 250 3.10 0.83 8.35
CA TRP A 250 4.17 1.65 8.92
C TRP A 250 3.66 3.05 9.20
N ILE A 251 3.75 3.48 10.46
CA ILE A 251 3.28 4.80 10.91
C ILE A 251 4.46 5.55 11.49
N TYR A 252 4.79 6.69 10.89
CA TYR A 252 5.85 7.58 11.37
C TYR A 252 5.24 8.92 11.79
N ASP A 253 5.60 9.37 12.98
CA ASP A 253 5.35 10.74 13.42
C ASP A 253 6.45 11.71 12.96
N ARG A 254 6.35 12.98 13.34
CA ARG A 254 7.28 14.02 12.90
C ARG A 254 8.71 13.78 13.43
N GLY A 255 8.83 13.27 14.64
CA GLY A 255 10.11 13.00 15.27
C GLY A 255 10.82 11.87 14.53
N SER A 256 10.13 10.74 14.34
CA SER A 256 10.65 9.60 13.59
C SER A 256 10.95 9.95 12.13
N LEU A 257 10.08 10.71 11.46
CA LEU A 257 10.34 11.14 10.08
C LEU A 257 11.64 11.95 9.97
N ASN A 258 11.89 12.87 10.90
CA ASN A 258 13.10 13.69 10.86
C ASN A 258 14.36 12.90 11.16
N ARG A 259 14.28 11.81 11.94
CA ARG A 259 15.44 10.97 12.26
C ARG A 259 15.68 9.88 11.22
N ALA A 260 14.61 9.34 10.63
CA ALA A 260 14.67 8.19 9.71
C ALA A 260 14.74 8.56 8.23
N ALA A 261 14.31 9.77 7.85
CA ALA A 261 14.42 10.22 6.46
C ALA A 261 15.86 10.63 6.14
N GLU A 262 16.40 10.03 5.09
CA GLU A 262 17.68 10.42 4.50
C GLU A 262 17.40 11.47 3.42
N ARG A 263 17.99 12.67 3.56
CA ARG A 263 17.75 13.80 2.66
C ARG A 263 18.95 14.76 2.63
N PRO A 264 19.14 15.52 1.54
CA PRO A 264 19.99 16.71 1.58
C PRO A 264 19.52 17.69 2.66
N THR A 265 20.44 18.43 3.29
CA THR A 265 20.17 19.31 4.44
C THR A 265 19.05 20.34 4.19
N ASP A 266 18.77 20.66 2.93
CA ASP A 266 17.76 21.63 2.49
C ASP A 266 16.50 20.99 1.85
N GLY A 267 16.39 19.65 1.84
CA GLY A 267 15.24 18.95 1.28
C GLY A 267 14.00 19.05 2.17
N GLU A 268 12.93 19.65 1.67
CA GLU A 268 11.65 19.69 2.39
C GLU A 268 10.97 18.30 2.37
N LEU A 269 10.49 17.85 3.54
CA LEU A 269 9.54 16.73 3.60
C LEU A 269 8.17 17.27 3.25
N SER A 270 7.70 17.04 2.02
CA SER A 270 6.36 17.44 1.58
C SER A 270 5.40 16.26 1.59
N GLY A 271 4.12 16.49 1.85
CA GLY A 271 3.08 15.46 1.77
C GLY A 271 2.64 15.09 0.35
N GLY A 272 3.29 15.66 -0.69
CA GLY A 272 2.91 15.49 -2.09
C GLY A 272 3.53 14.26 -2.76
N PHE A 273 2.81 13.14 -2.77
CA PHE A 273 3.21 11.97 -3.55
C PHE A 273 2.81 12.13 -5.03
N GLY A 274 3.70 11.69 -5.94
CA GLY A 274 3.46 11.75 -7.38
C GLY A 274 2.38 10.77 -7.84
N LYS A 275 1.81 11.01 -9.02
CA LYS A 275 0.83 10.10 -9.64
C LYS A 275 1.42 8.72 -9.98
N VAL A 276 2.74 8.67 -10.18
CA VAL A 276 3.51 7.46 -10.42
C VAL A 276 4.83 7.59 -9.67
N PHE A 277 5.27 6.51 -9.03
CA PHE A 277 6.60 6.39 -8.44
C PHE A 277 6.98 4.92 -8.30
N SER A 278 8.23 4.64 -7.92
CA SER A 278 8.69 3.28 -7.60
C SER A 278 9.29 3.25 -6.19
N PHE A 279 9.15 2.11 -5.51
CA PHE A 279 9.84 1.81 -4.26
C PHE A 279 10.53 0.45 -4.37
N LEU A 280 11.47 0.18 -3.48
CA LEU A 280 12.36 -0.98 -3.57
C LEU A 280 12.32 -1.83 -2.32
N ILE A 281 12.50 -3.14 -2.48
CA ILE A 281 13.00 -4.02 -1.43
C ILE A 281 14.44 -4.37 -1.79
N VAL A 282 15.42 -3.91 -1.02
CA VAL A 282 16.83 -4.30 -1.17
C VAL A 282 17.06 -5.62 -0.46
N HIS A 283 17.80 -6.55 -1.09
CA HIS A 283 17.99 -7.93 -0.59
C HIS A 283 19.14 -8.06 0.41
N ARG A 284 19.74 -6.94 0.79
CA ARG A 284 20.76 -6.86 1.83
C ARG A 284 20.78 -5.46 2.42
N ARG A 285 21.34 -5.37 3.62
CA ARG A 285 21.59 -4.09 4.30
C ARG A 285 22.61 -3.26 3.51
N LEU A 286 22.27 -1.99 3.26
CA LEU A 286 23.17 -1.01 2.65
C LEU A 286 23.79 -0.08 3.70
N GLU A 287 25.00 0.43 3.41
CA GLU A 287 25.55 1.58 4.12
C GLU A 287 24.85 2.86 3.61
N ARG A 288 24.15 3.55 4.51
CA ARG A 288 23.10 4.54 4.21
C ARG A 288 23.50 5.68 3.27
N THR A 289 24.68 6.28 3.43
CA THR A 289 24.97 7.59 2.82
C THR A 289 25.47 7.57 1.38
N SER A 290 26.05 6.47 0.89
CA SER A 290 26.72 6.45 -0.42
C SER A 290 25.79 6.07 -1.58
N TYR A 291 24.80 5.21 -1.34
CA TYR A 291 24.03 4.60 -2.41
C TYR A 291 22.56 5.02 -2.47
N LEU A 292 21.99 5.51 -1.36
CA LEU A 292 20.59 5.97 -1.34
C LEU A 292 20.37 7.14 -2.30
N ASN A 293 21.25 8.15 -2.28
CA ASN A 293 21.17 9.28 -3.20
C ASN A 293 21.25 8.87 -4.68
N GLU A 294 22.11 7.89 -4.99
CA GLU A 294 22.24 7.38 -6.36
C GLU A 294 21.00 6.56 -6.77
N LEU A 295 20.45 5.78 -5.85
CA LEU A 295 19.20 5.05 -6.05
C LEU A 295 18.02 5.99 -6.27
N THR A 296 17.89 7.09 -5.50
CA THR A 296 16.82 8.09 -5.67
C THR A 296 16.81 8.64 -7.09
N SER A 297 17.98 9.07 -7.58
CA SER A 297 18.11 9.66 -8.92
C SER A 297 17.74 8.70 -10.06
N ARG A 298 17.95 7.39 -9.84
CA ARG A 298 17.69 6.35 -10.85
C ARG A 298 16.26 5.81 -10.78
N LEU A 299 15.65 5.72 -9.60
CA LEU A 299 14.27 5.26 -9.43
C LEU A 299 13.28 6.10 -10.24
N SER A 300 13.51 7.41 -10.33
CA SER A 300 12.69 8.34 -11.11
C SER A 300 12.93 8.28 -12.63
N ALA A 301 14.04 7.67 -13.06
CA ALA A 301 14.52 7.71 -14.44
C ALA A 301 14.41 6.37 -15.19
N LEU A 302 14.17 5.26 -14.49
CA LEU A 302 14.08 3.95 -15.12
C LEU A 302 12.73 3.77 -15.83
N PRO A 303 12.70 3.39 -17.12
CA PRO A 303 11.46 3.06 -17.79
C PRO A 303 10.82 1.83 -17.11
N PRO A 304 9.48 1.68 -17.20
CA PRO A 304 8.80 0.48 -16.73
C PRO A 304 9.20 -0.68 -17.64
N GLU A 305 10.10 -1.53 -17.17
CA GLU A 305 10.29 -2.85 -17.76
C GLU A 305 9.15 -3.75 -17.26
N ARG A 306 8.44 -4.39 -18.19
CA ARG A 306 7.48 -5.42 -17.82
C ARG A 306 8.26 -6.65 -17.36
N ALA A 307 8.20 -6.95 -16.07
CA ALA A 307 8.67 -8.24 -15.58
C ALA A 307 7.91 -9.39 -16.28
N ALA A 308 8.66 -10.43 -16.63
CA ALA A 308 8.10 -11.74 -16.96
C ALA A 308 8.09 -12.58 -15.68
N GLY A 309 6.95 -12.67 -15.02
CA GLY A 309 6.77 -13.45 -13.79
C GLY A 309 5.30 -13.46 -13.37
N GLY A 310 4.88 -14.57 -12.77
CA GLY A 310 3.54 -14.78 -12.20
C GLY A 310 3.69 -15.29 -10.77
N GLY A 311 3.34 -14.47 -9.78
CA GLY A 311 3.44 -14.72 -8.35
C GLY A 311 2.33 -14.01 -7.57
N TRP A 312 2.14 -14.39 -6.31
CA TRP A 312 1.08 -13.82 -5.47
C TRP A 312 1.35 -12.36 -5.05
N ALA A 313 2.61 -11.93 -5.12
CA ALA A 313 3.04 -10.57 -4.79
C ALA A 313 3.00 -9.59 -5.98
N ASP A 314 2.57 -10.04 -7.17
CA ASP A 314 2.68 -9.25 -8.42
C ASP A 314 1.79 -8.01 -8.42
N HIS A 315 0.63 -8.11 -7.78
CA HIS A 315 -0.35 -7.05 -7.68
C HIS A 315 -0.72 -6.82 -6.23
N SER A 316 -0.67 -5.56 -5.81
CA SER A 316 -1.00 -5.15 -4.45
C SER A 316 -1.58 -3.74 -4.46
N THR A 317 -2.13 -3.32 -3.32
CA THR A 317 -2.63 -1.97 -3.12
C THR A 317 -1.79 -1.27 -2.06
N LEU A 318 -1.35 -0.05 -2.33
CA LEU A 318 -0.62 0.78 -1.37
C LEU A 318 -1.46 2.01 -1.02
N GLN A 319 -1.74 2.20 0.26
CA GLN A 319 -2.47 3.35 0.77
C GLN A 319 -1.52 4.24 1.56
N ILE A 320 -1.60 5.55 1.32
CA ILE A 320 -0.82 6.54 2.05
C ILE A 320 -1.76 7.58 2.67
N SER A 321 -1.63 7.74 3.98
CA SER A 321 -2.27 8.80 4.74
C SER A 321 -1.22 9.75 5.29
N VAL A 322 -1.43 11.05 5.16
CA VAL A 322 -0.49 12.08 5.61
C VAL A 322 -1.19 13.06 6.55
N ASN A 323 -0.43 13.70 7.42
CA ASN A 323 -0.91 14.84 8.22
C ASN A 323 -2.12 14.54 9.12
N GLY A 324 -2.29 13.27 9.54
CA GLY A 324 -3.28 12.83 10.51
C GLY A 324 -4.72 12.79 9.98
N LEU A 325 -4.87 12.83 8.67
CA LEU A 325 -6.16 12.82 8.00
C LEU A 325 -6.74 11.39 7.96
N ALA A 326 -8.04 11.26 8.22
CA ALA A 326 -8.68 9.97 8.55
C ALA A 326 -8.87 8.98 7.38
N ASN A 327 -8.85 9.46 6.13
CA ASN A 327 -8.98 8.62 4.94
C ASN A 327 -7.66 8.63 4.16
N PRO A 328 -7.27 7.54 3.47
CA PRO A 328 -6.08 7.56 2.61
C PRO A 328 -6.26 8.58 1.47
N HIS A 329 -5.26 9.44 1.28
CA HIS A 329 -5.27 10.51 0.25
C HIS A 329 -4.73 9.98 -1.06
N TYR A 330 -3.92 8.93 -0.95
CA TYR A 330 -3.33 8.25 -2.06
C TYR A 330 -3.63 6.76 -1.95
N VAL A 331 -4.20 6.21 -3.01
CA VAL A 331 -4.40 4.79 -3.19
C VAL A 331 -3.73 4.42 -4.50
N TYR A 332 -2.71 3.58 -4.43
CA TYR A 332 -1.93 3.15 -5.58
C TYR A 332 -2.22 1.69 -5.90
N ASP A 333 -2.36 1.41 -7.19
CA ASP A 333 -2.17 0.07 -7.72
C ASP A 333 -0.65 -0.17 -7.82
N VAL A 334 -0.17 -1.22 -7.16
CA VAL A 334 1.24 -1.59 -7.12
C VAL A 334 1.47 -2.80 -8.00
N THR A 335 2.51 -2.75 -8.83
CA THR A 335 2.91 -3.85 -9.71
C THR A 335 4.37 -4.21 -9.48
N TYR A 336 4.66 -5.51 -9.37
CA TYR A 336 6.03 -6.03 -9.37
C TYR A 336 6.72 -5.72 -10.71
N ALA A 337 7.86 -5.03 -10.65
CA ALA A 337 8.62 -4.61 -11.83
C ALA A 337 9.86 -5.48 -12.11
N GLY A 338 10.24 -6.35 -11.17
CA GLY A 338 11.37 -7.26 -11.34
C GLY A 338 12.36 -7.23 -10.18
N THR A 339 13.27 -8.22 -10.19
CA THR A 339 14.46 -8.22 -9.36
C THR A 339 15.65 -7.84 -10.23
N HIS A 340 16.43 -6.88 -9.76
CA HIS A 340 17.53 -6.27 -10.47
C HIS A 340 18.79 -6.30 -9.60
N SER A 341 19.95 -6.24 -10.26
CA SER A 341 21.24 -6.07 -9.59
C SER A 341 21.75 -4.66 -9.83
N TYR A 342 22.19 -4.00 -8.77
CA TYR A 342 22.89 -2.72 -8.84
C TYR A 342 24.40 -2.97 -8.85
N ALA A 343 25.07 -2.43 -9.88
CA ALA A 343 26.52 -2.40 -9.98
C ALA A 343 26.93 -0.94 -10.30
N PRO A 344 27.62 -0.23 -9.39
CA PRO A 344 28.12 1.11 -9.69
C PRO A 344 29.18 0.99 -10.81
N ASN A 345 29.06 1.82 -11.85
CA ASN A 345 30.05 1.90 -12.93
C ASN A 345 31.39 2.40 -12.36
N ARG A 346 32.37 1.51 -12.17
CA ARG A 346 33.77 1.88 -11.92
C ARG A 346 34.59 1.72 -13.19
N GLY A 347 34.72 2.80 -13.97
CA GLY A 347 35.71 2.92 -15.05
C GLY A 347 35.58 1.95 -16.23
N ALA A 348 36.18 2.30 -17.36
CA ALA A 348 36.14 1.47 -18.59
C ALA A 348 36.97 0.17 -18.52
N TYR A 349 37.59 -0.13 -17.37
CA TYR A 349 38.60 -1.19 -17.24
C TYR A 349 38.35 -2.19 -16.10
N ASP A 350 37.39 -1.94 -15.20
CA ASP A 350 37.00 -2.92 -14.19
C ASP A 350 35.68 -3.58 -14.60
N ALA A 351 35.60 -4.90 -14.44
CA ALA A 351 34.32 -5.59 -14.58
C ALA A 351 33.35 -5.02 -13.53
N PRO A 352 32.10 -4.68 -13.89
CA PRO A 352 31.13 -4.18 -12.91
C PRO A 352 30.95 -5.22 -11.81
N VAL A 353 31.35 -4.87 -10.60
CA VAL A 353 31.13 -5.70 -9.41
C VAL A 353 29.71 -5.44 -8.97
N GLU A 354 28.87 -6.48 -9.01
CA GLU A 354 27.54 -6.42 -8.41
C GLU A 354 27.68 -6.03 -6.95
N GLU A 355 27.06 -4.91 -6.61
CA GLU A 355 27.02 -4.46 -5.25
C GLU A 355 25.84 -5.12 -4.56
N PHE A 356 24.60 -4.87 -4.94
CA PHE A 356 23.44 -5.48 -4.29
C PHE A 356 22.29 -5.82 -5.26
N ALA A 357 21.45 -6.78 -4.86
CA ALA A 357 20.19 -7.05 -5.52
C ALA A 357 19.04 -6.29 -4.86
N TYR A 358 18.03 -5.93 -5.66
CA TYR A 358 16.80 -5.29 -5.20
C TYR A 358 15.60 -5.72 -6.04
N THR A 359 14.44 -5.81 -5.40
CA THR A 359 13.14 -5.95 -6.06
C THR A 359 12.49 -4.59 -6.19
N ARG A 360 12.01 -4.26 -7.38
CA ARG A 360 11.33 -2.99 -7.68
C ARG A 360 9.82 -3.18 -7.76
N PHE A 361 9.10 -2.22 -7.20
CA PHE A 361 7.64 -2.11 -7.28
C PHE A 361 7.25 -0.76 -7.86
N ASP A 362 6.33 -0.78 -8.83
CA ASP A 362 5.83 0.41 -9.51
C ASP A 362 4.41 0.74 -9.01
N CYS A 363 4.25 1.97 -8.52
CA CYS A 363 3.01 2.50 -7.99
C CYS A 363 2.34 3.40 -9.04
N ARG A 364 1.06 3.19 -9.27
CA ARG A 364 0.22 4.08 -10.07
C ARG A 364 -1.01 4.51 -9.29
N LEU A 365 -1.20 5.82 -9.17
CA LEU A 365 -2.33 6.37 -8.43
C LEU A 365 -3.63 5.92 -9.08
N ARG A 366 -4.48 5.24 -8.30
CA ARG A 366 -5.83 4.87 -8.71
C ARG A 366 -6.62 6.15 -8.93
N ALA A 367 -7.38 6.23 -10.01
CA ALA A 367 -8.33 7.33 -10.15
C ALA A 367 -9.27 7.28 -8.93
N LEU A 368 -9.33 8.35 -8.14
CA LEU A 368 -10.34 8.45 -7.09
C LEU A 368 -11.70 8.49 -7.80
N ASP A 369 -12.50 7.44 -7.61
CA ASP A 369 -13.82 7.27 -8.23
C ASP A 369 -14.88 8.21 -7.62
#